data_AF-A0A3N5J9A9-F1
#
_entry.id   AF-A0A3N5J9A9-F1
#
_cell.length_a   1.000
_cell.length_b   1.000
_cell.length_c   1.000
_cell.angle_alpha   90.00
_cell.angle_beta   90.00
_cell.angle_gamma   90.00
#
_symmetry.space_group_name_H-M   'P 1'
#
loop_
_entity.id
_entity.type
_entity.pdbx_description
1 polymer ?
#
loop_
_entity_poly.entity_id
_entity_poly.type
_entity_poly.pdbx_seq_one_letter_code
_entity_poly.pdbx_strand_id
1 'polypeptide(L)'
;MSLFEELKRRNVFRVAIAYVLLGWAVLQGADFLLDLAEAPGWVIKVFAIAGLVGFPFAIFFAWAFELTPEGIKPEREVNRVESITPQTRR
;
A
#
# COMPACT_ATOMS: atom_id res chain seq x y z
N MET A 1 10.10 8.80 18.82
CA MET A 1 9.92 8.62 17.37
C MET A 1 8.48 8.94 17.07
N SER A 2 8.22 9.88 16.16
CA SER A 2 6.86 10.38 15.93
C SER A 2 6.11 9.41 15.00
N LEU A 3 4.80 9.26 15.18
CA LEU A 3 3.95 8.45 14.29
C LEU A 3 4.11 8.86 12.81
N PHE A 4 4.42 10.13 12.53
CA PHE A 4 4.71 10.61 11.18
C PHE A 4 6.01 10.05 10.60
N GLU A 5 7.04 9.81 11.41
CA GLU A 5 8.29 9.16 10.96
C GLU A 5 8.07 7.68 10.67
N GLU A 6 7.24 7.01 11.48
CA GLU A 6 6.83 5.61 11.25
C GLU A 6 6.04 5.47 9.94
N LEU A 7 5.07 6.35 9.69
CA LEU A 7 4.25 6.36 8.47
C LEU A 7 5.06 6.72 7.21
N LYS A 8 6.04 7.62 7.35
CA LYS A 8 6.95 7.99 6.27
C LYS A 8 7.94 6.87 5.96
N ARG A 9 8.49 6.18 6.97
CA ARG A 9 9.40 5.03 6.78
C ARG A 9 8.70 3.86 6.07
N ARG A 10 7.41 3.68 6.31
CA ARG A 10 6.57 2.61 5.73
C ARG A 10 5.91 2.96 4.39
N ASN A 11 6.25 4.09 3.75
CA ASN A 11 5.67 4.53 2.47
C ASN A 11 4.12 4.66 2.48
N VAL A 12 3.48 4.84 3.63
CA VAL A 12 2.01 4.93 3.72
C VAL A 12 1.48 6.13 2.94
N PHE A 13 2.23 7.24 2.91
CA PHE A 13 1.91 8.40 2.09
C PHE A 13 1.82 8.07 0.60
N ARG A 14 2.67 7.17 0.08
CA ARG A 14 2.62 6.75 -1.33
C ARG A 14 1.34 6.00 -1.63
N VAL A 15 0.91 5.12 -0.72
CA VAL A 15 -0.34 4.38 -0.86
C VAL A 15 -1.55 5.30 -0.76
N ALA A 16 -1.55 6.25 0.19
CA ALA A 16 -2.63 7.22 0.32
C ALA A 16 -2.82 8.05 -0.95
N ILE A 17 -1.73 8.57 -1.53
CA ILE A 17 -1.77 9.34 -2.79
C ILE A 17 -2.25 8.45 -3.94
N ALA A 18 -1.68 7.25 -4.09
CA ALA A 18 -2.09 6.32 -5.14
C ALA A 18 -3.57 5.94 -5.03
N TYR A 19 -4.07 5.71 -3.81
CA TYR A 19 -5.47 5.41 -3.55
C TYR A 19 -6.38 6.57 -3.94
N VAL A 20 -6.04 7.80 -3.56
CA VAL A 20 -6.83 8.98 -3.91
C VAL A 20 -6.89 9.16 -5.43
N LEU A 21 -5.76 9.02 -6.13
CA LEU A 21 -5.71 9.15 -7.59
C LEU A 21 -6.51 8.06 -8.29
N LEU A 22 -6.32 6.80 -7.90
CA LEU A 22 -7.05 5.66 -8.48
C LEU A 22 -8.54 5.72 -8.13
N GLY A 23 -8.87 5.97 -6.87
CA GLY A 23 -10.25 6.09 -6.39
C GLY A 23 -10.99 7.22 -7.09
N TRP A 24 -10.34 8.36 -7.31
CA TRP A 24 -10.90 9.45 -8.11
C TRP A 24 -11.15 9.04 -9.56
N ALA A 25 -10.17 8.42 -10.22
CA ALA A 25 -10.32 7.95 -11.60
C ALA A 25 -11.46 6.91 -11.74
N VAL A 26 -11.58 6.01 -10.76
CA VAL A 26 -12.68 5.02 -10.69
C VAL A 26 -14.01 5.73 -10.52
N LEU A 27 -14.12 6.70 -9.60
CA LEU A 27 -15.36 7.45 -9.39
C LEU A 27 -15.75 8.23 -10.63
N GLN A 28 -14.80 8.82 -11.35
CA GLN A 28 -15.08 9.57 -12.57
C GLN A 28 -15.54 8.64 -13.71
N GLY A 29 -14.94 7.46 -13.85
CA GLY A 29 -15.42 6.44 -14.78
C GLY A 29 -16.80 5.91 -14.40
N ALA A 30 -17.05 5.69 -13.11
CA ALA A 30 -18.35 5.26 -12.61
C ALA A 30 -19.43 6.32 -12.86
N ASP A 31 -19.15 7.60 -12.59
CA ASP A 31 -20.06 8.71 -12.85
C ASP A 31 -20.47 8.76 -14.32
N PHE A 32 -19.48 8.70 -15.24
CA PHE A 32 -19.74 8.64 -16.67
C PHE A 32 -20.62 7.45 -17.09
N LEU A 33 -20.33 6.25 -16.56
CA LEU A 33 -21.10 5.05 -16.88
C LEU A 33 -22.52 5.08 -16.30
N LEU A 34 -22.68 5.62 -15.10
CA LEU A 34 -23.96 5.75 -14.41
C LEU A 34 -24.85 6.78 -15.13
N ASP A 35 -24.29 7.91 -15.57
CA ASP A 35 -24.99 8.89 -16.39
C ASP A 35 -25.44 8.29 -17.73
N LEU A 36 -24.57 7.52 -18.40
CA LEU A 36 -24.91 6.82 -19.64
C LEU A 36 -26.03 5.78 -19.43
N ALA A 37 -26.13 5.21 -18.24
CA ALA A 37 -27.16 4.26 -17.85
C ALA A 37 -28.43 4.92 -17.26
N GLU A 38 -28.50 6.26 -17.24
CA GLU A 38 -29.58 7.03 -16.61
C GLU A 38 -29.84 6.61 -15.15
N ALA A 39 -28.78 6.20 -14.45
CA ALA A 39 -28.89 5.72 -13.09
C ALA A 39 -29.28 6.85 -12.13
N PRO A 40 -30.06 6.56 -11.07
CA PRO A 40 -30.38 7.57 -10.07
C PRO A 40 -29.14 8.15 -9.40
N GLY A 41 -29.11 9.46 -9.16
CA GLY A 41 -27.95 10.15 -8.55
C GLY A 41 -27.61 9.74 -7.11
N TRP A 42 -28.39 8.86 -6.46
CA TRP A 42 -27.97 8.26 -5.19
C TRP A 42 -26.95 7.13 -5.37
N VAL A 43 -26.89 6.53 -6.57
CA VAL A 43 -26.00 5.39 -6.85
C VAL A 43 -24.54 5.82 -6.78
N ILE A 44 -24.15 6.93 -7.42
CA ILE A 44 -22.78 7.46 -7.34
C ILE A 44 -22.40 7.84 -5.89
N LYS A 45 -23.35 8.31 -5.07
CA LYS A 45 -23.11 8.61 -3.65
C LYS A 45 -22.74 7.35 -2.87
N VAL A 46 -23.37 6.21 -3.18
CA VAL A 46 -23.01 4.92 -2.56
C VAL A 46 -21.59 4.51 -2.93
N PHE A 47 -21.20 4.65 -4.20
CA PHE A 47 -19.81 4.39 -4.62
C PHE A 47 -18.81 5.32 -3.93
N ALA A 48 -19.14 6.62 -3.81
CA ALA A 48 -18.29 7.59 -3.12
C ALA A 48 -18.13 7.24 -1.63
N ILE A 49 -19.22 6.91 -0.94
CA ILE A 49 -19.20 6.47 0.47
C ILE A 49 -18.38 5.18 0.61
N ALA A 50 -18.58 4.20 -0.28
CA ALA A 50 -17.83 2.95 -0.27
C ALA A 50 -16.31 3.18 -0.45
N GLY A 51 -15.91 4.07 -1.36
CA GLY A 51 -14.51 4.47 -1.52
C GLY A 51 -13.95 5.18 -0.27
N LEU A 52 -14.74 6.04 0.35
CA LEU A 52 -14.37 6.72 1.61
C LEU A 52 -14.17 5.75 2.77
N VAL A 53 -15.04 4.73 2.86
CA VAL A 53 -14.91 3.65 3.84
C VAL A 53 -13.74 2.73 3.51
N GLY A 54 -13.45 2.50 2.23
CA GLY A 54 -12.30 1.70 1.78
C GLY A 54 -10.94 2.34 2.06
N PHE A 55 -10.86 3.66 2.10
CA PHE A 55 -9.62 4.40 2.38
C PHE A 55 -8.95 4.08 3.72
N PRO A 56 -9.63 4.11 4.88
CA PRO A 56 -9.01 3.73 6.15
C PRO A 56 -8.55 2.26 6.17
N PHE A 57 -9.26 1.35 5.49
CA PHE A 57 -8.78 -0.03 5.32
C PHE A 57 -7.50 -0.06 4.49
N ALA A 58 -7.42 0.69 3.38
CA ALA A 58 -6.21 0.75 2.56
C ALA A 58 -5.00 1.29 3.34
N ILE A 59 -5.20 2.33 4.16
CA ILE A 59 -4.16 2.85 5.06
C ILE A 59 -3.78 1.81 6.10
N PHE A 60 -4.77 1.18 6.75
CA PHE A 60 -4.52 0.14 7.75
C PHE A 60 -3.72 -1.02 7.17
N PHE A 61 -4.09 -1.51 5.98
CA PHE A 61 -3.36 -2.55 5.28
C PHE A 61 -1.95 -2.11 4.90
N ALA A 62 -1.75 -0.89 4.41
CA ALA A 62 -0.41 -0.38 4.08
C ALA A 62 0.50 -0.16 5.31
N TRP A 63 -0.09 0.05 6.49
CA TRP A 63 0.63 0.17 7.74
C TRP A 63 0.93 -1.20 8.39
N ALA A 64 -0.06 -2.09 8.42
CA ALA A 64 0.00 -3.41 9.03
C ALA A 64 0.82 -4.39 8.19
N PHE A 65 0.58 -4.40 6.88
CA PHE A 65 1.46 -5.00 5.91
C PHE A 65 2.41 -3.88 5.48
N GLU A 66 3.53 -3.74 6.20
CA GLU A 66 4.74 -3.17 5.61
C GLU A 66 4.81 -3.76 4.20
N LEU A 67 4.74 -2.92 3.15
CA LEU A 67 4.96 -3.37 1.77
C LEU A 67 6.31 -4.09 1.79
N THR A 68 6.34 -5.39 2.05
CA THR A 68 7.54 -6.20 2.06
C THR A 68 8.09 -6.08 0.65
N PRO A 69 9.20 -5.36 0.42
CA PRO A 69 9.94 -5.52 -0.83
C PRO A 69 10.63 -6.90 -0.82
N GLU A 70 10.62 -7.58 0.33
CA GLU A 70 11.47 -8.73 0.62
C GLU A 70 10.81 -10.07 0.34
N GLY A 71 9.50 -10.09 0.05
CA GLY A 71 8.74 -11.34 0.09
C GLY A 71 8.88 -12.01 1.46
N ILE A 72 8.29 -13.19 1.59
CA ILE A 72 8.67 -14.09 2.68
C ILE A 72 10.15 -14.41 2.48
N LYS A 73 11.06 -13.84 3.29
CA LYS A 73 12.41 -14.39 3.46
C LYS A 73 12.31 -15.45 4.56
N PRO A 74 12.50 -16.73 4.25
CA PRO A 74 12.73 -17.72 5.28
C PRO A 74 13.99 -17.32 6.07
N GLU A 75 13.86 -17.32 7.39
CA GLU A 75 14.94 -17.17 8.36
C GLU A 75 15.89 -18.41 8.36
N ARG A 76 16.48 -18.77 7.21
CA ARG A 76 17.57 -19.76 7.07
C ARG A 76 18.38 -19.34 5.84
N GLU A 77 19.54 -18.70 5.95
CA GLU A 77 20.75 -19.25 6.54
C GLU A 77 21.51 -18.21 7.38
N VAL A 78 21.28 -18.24 8.69
CA VAL A 78 22.34 -17.87 9.64
C VAL A 78 23.26 -19.08 9.78
N ASN A 79 24.39 -19.08 9.07
CA ASN A 79 25.75 -19.37 9.59
C ASN A 79 26.77 -19.52 8.45
N ARG A 80 27.50 -18.45 8.15
CA ARG A 80 28.92 -18.58 7.76
C ARG A 80 29.76 -17.61 8.60
N VAL A 81 29.61 -17.73 9.92
CA VAL A 81 30.70 -17.41 10.84
C VAL A 81 31.65 -18.61 10.81
N GLU A 82 32.38 -18.79 9.70
CA GLU A 82 33.61 -19.63 9.60
C GLU A 82 34.10 -19.70 8.14
N SER A 83 34.54 -18.57 7.60
CA SER A 83 35.55 -18.61 6.55
C SER A 83 36.56 -17.50 6.81
N ILE A 84 37.18 -17.57 7.98
CA ILE A 84 38.52 -17.03 8.20
C ILE A 84 39.47 -17.83 7.31
N THR A 85 39.57 -17.45 6.03
CA THR A 85 40.72 -17.85 5.21
C THR A 85 41.89 -17.01 5.73
N PRO A 86 42.87 -17.59 6.44
CA PRO A 86 43.96 -16.79 6.99
C PRO A 86 44.82 -16.33 5.83
N GLN A 87 45.01 -15.02 5.75
CA GLN A 87 46.13 -14.44 5.03
C GLN A 87 47.44 -15.10 5.53
N THR A 88 48.05 -15.90 4.66
CA THR A 88 49.46 -16.33 4.75
C THR A 88 50.01 -16.09 3.36
N ARG A 89 50.71 -15.00 3.02
CA ARG A 89 52.04 -14.55 3.48
C ARG A 89 53.11 -15.63 3.39
N ARG A 90 53.57 -15.93 2.18
CA ARG A 90 54.99 -15.84 1.79
C ARG A 90 55.15 -15.95 0.28
#